data_AF-A0A0D2GU98-F1
#
_entry.id   AF-A0A0D2GU98-F1
#
_cell.length_a   1.000
_cell.length_b   1.000
_cell.length_c   1.000
_cell.angle_alpha   90.00
_cell.angle_beta   90.00
_cell.angle_gamma   90.00
#
_symmetry.space_group_name_H-M   'P 1'
#
loop_
_entity.id
_entity.type
_entity.pdbx_description
1 polymer ?
#
loop_
_entity_poly.entity_id
_entity_poly.type
_entity_poly.pdbx_seq_one_letter_code
_entity_poly.pdbx_strand_id
1 'polypeptide(L)'
;MGPRFALVTQIVSSSELAANYHGIYTVRKAATATALQRALASAPTAHPYDTLDSDFSKLLNVRKVAASINTRVADGELPPIRALTLNAGYQEHRMLSNWGTT
;
A
#
# COMPACT_ATOMS: atom_id res chain seq x y z
N MET A 1 -14.44 -6.31 11.78
CA MET A 1 -13.02 -6.15 11.40
C MET A 1 -12.99 -5.69 9.95
N GLY A 2 -12.79 -4.40 9.69
CA GLY A 2 -12.85 -3.85 8.32
C GLY A 2 -11.72 -4.36 7.41
N PRO A 3 -11.92 -4.50 6.10
CA PRO A 3 -10.89 -4.99 5.20
C PRO A 3 -9.78 -3.94 5.03
N ARG A 4 -8.60 -4.19 5.60
CA ARG A 4 -7.42 -3.28 5.56
C ARG A 4 -6.90 -2.93 4.15
N PHE A 5 -7.49 -3.51 3.11
CA PHE A 5 -7.10 -3.34 1.70
C PHE A 5 -8.30 -3.04 0.78
N ALA A 6 -9.40 -2.49 1.32
CA ALA A 6 -10.60 -2.17 0.55
C ALA A 6 -10.32 -1.34 -0.71
N LEU A 7 -9.42 -0.35 -0.61
CA LEU A 7 -9.00 0.47 -1.75
C LEU A 7 -8.30 -0.35 -2.84
N VAL A 8 -7.45 -1.32 -2.45
CA VAL A 8 -6.81 -2.23 -3.42
C VAL A 8 -7.88 -3.05 -4.12
N THR A 9 -8.80 -3.65 -3.36
CA THR A 9 -9.93 -4.41 -3.93
C THR A 9 -10.75 -3.56 -4.90
N GLN A 10 -11.02 -2.29 -4.57
CA GLN A 10 -11.76 -1.38 -5.43
C GLN A 10 -11.00 -1.04 -6.72
N ILE A 11 -9.70 -0.76 -6.62
CA ILE A 11 -8.84 -0.48 -7.80
C ILE A 11 -8.84 -1.68 -8.73
N VAL A 12 -8.56 -2.88 -8.21
CA VAL A 12 -8.45 -4.08 -9.06
C VAL A 12 -9.79 -4.55 -9.60
N SER A 13 -10.90 -4.22 -8.93
CA SER A 13 -12.26 -4.54 -9.41
C SER A 13 -12.76 -3.56 -10.48
N SER A 14 -12.13 -2.38 -10.62
CA SER A 14 -12.43 -1.44 -11.68
C SER A 14 -11.62 -1.80 -12.92
N SER A 15 -12.29 -2.22 -13.99
CA SER A 15 -11.63 -2.56 -15.26
C SER A 15 -10.84 -1.39 -15.84
N GLU A 16 -11.37 -0.17 -15.72
CA GLU A 16 -10.70 1.05 -16.16
C GLU A 16 -9.41 1.29 -15.38
N LEU A 17 -9.45 1.22 -14.04
CA LEU A 17 -8.27 1.49 -13.24
C LEU A 17 -7.23 0.38 -13.36
N ALA A 18 -7.69 -0.87 -13.30
CA ALA A 18 -6.83 -2.05 -13.36
C ALA A 18 -6.09 -2.16 -14.69
N ALA A 19 -6.74 -1.85 -15.82
CA ALA A 19 -6.14 -1.95 -17.15
C ALA A 19 -5.23 -0.78 -17.52
N ASN A 20 -5.53 0.44 -17.04
CA ASN A 20 -4.82 1.65 -17.48
C ASN A 20 -3.69 2.10 -16.55
N TYR A 21 -3.60 1.56 -15.33
CA TYR A 21 -2.61 1.99 -14.35
C TYR A 21 -1.79 0.82 -13.80
N HIS A 22 -0.49 1.05 -13.68
CA HIS A 22 0.41 0.18 -12.93
C HIS A 22 0.28 0.47 -11.44
N GLY A 23 -0.07 -0.54 -10.64
CA GLY A 23 -0.20 -0.41 -9.19
C GLY A 23 1.13 -0.60 -8.47
N ILE A 24 1.46 0.28 -7.51
CA ILE A 24 2.56 0.04 -6.56
C ILE A 24 1.96 -0.07 -5.17
N TYR A 25 1.94 -1.28 -4.63
CA TYR A 25 1.34 -1.57 -3.32
C TYR A 25 2.43 -1.74 -2.27
N THR A 26 2.46 -0.86 -1.29
CA THR A 26 3.49 -0.86 -0.24
C THR A 26 2.95 -1.43 1.08
N VAL A 27 3.74 -2.31 1.72
CA VAL A 27 3.45 -2.90 3.03
C VAL A 27 4.75 -3.17 3.77
N ARG A 28 4.72 -3.36 5.09
CA ARG A 28 5.97 -3.60 5.88
C ARG A 28 6.77 -4.83 5.42
N LYS A 29 6.09 -5.88 4.96
CA LYS A 29 6.72 -7.11 4.45
C LYS A 29 5.77 -7.80 3.46
N ALA A 30 5.97 -7.54 2.18
CA ALA A 30 5.14 -8.00 1.06
C ALA A 30 5.03 -9.53 1.01
N ALA A 31 6.15 -10.22 1.23
CA ALA A 31 6.21 -11.69 1.23
C ALA A 31 5.21 -12.34 2.21
N THR A 32 4.87 -11.65 3.31
CA THR A 32 3.97 -12.18 4.36
C THR A 32 2.62 -11.45 4.43
N ALA A 33 2.36 -10.50 3.52
CA ALA A 33 1.15 -9.69 3.55
C ALA A 33 -0.06 -10.43 2.94
N THR A 34 -0.53 -11.48 3.60
CA THR A 34 -1.60 -12.37 3.10
C THR A 34 -2.89 -11.64 2.73
N ALA A 35 -3.25 -10.58 3.46
CA ALA A 35 -4.43 -9.79 3.14
C ALA A 35 -4.26 -8.94 1.86
N LEU A 36 -3.05 -8.44 1.58
CA LEU A 36 -2.75 -7.78 0.31
C LEU A 36 -2.77 -8.81 -0.83
N GLN A 37 -2.11 -9.95 -0.63
CA GLN A 37 -2.09 -11.04 -1.61
C GLN A 37 -3.51 -11.49 -1.99
N ARG A 38 -4.41 -11.63 -1.01
CA ARG A 38 -5.83 -11.94 -1.28
C ARG A 38 -6.55 -10.85 -2.07
N ALA A 39 -6.29 -9.57 -1.78
CA ALA A 39 -6.89 -8.47 -2.53
C ALA A 39 -6.38 -8.41 -3.98
N LEU A 40 -5.11 -8.74 -4.21
CA LEU A 40 -4.52 -8.78 -5.56
C LEU A 40 -4.87 -10.06 -6.32
N ALA A 41 -5.24 -11.15 -5.64
CA ALA A 41 -5.68 -12.38 -6.29
C ALA A 41 -6.97 -12.21 -7.11
N SER A 42 -7.80 -11.21 -6.78
CA SER A 42 -8.98 -10.85 -7.59
C SER A 42 -8.67 -9.91 -8.74
N ALA A 43 -7.41 -9.53 -8.95
CA ALA A 43 -7.05 -8.61 -10.03
C ALA A 43 -7.21 -9.28 -11.40
N PRO A 44 -7.71 -8.55 -12.42
CA PRO A 44 -7.68 -9.01 -13.80
C PRO A 44 -6.24 -9.34 -14.22
N THR A 45 -6.07 -10.35 -15.08
CA THR A 45 -4.75 -10.75 -15.61
C THR A 45 -3.99 -9.58 -16.25
N ALA A 46 -4.70 -8.58 -16.76
CA ALA A 46 -4.13 -7.40 -17.37
C ALA A 46 -3.59 -6.36 -16.38
N HIS A 47 -3.88 -6.46 -15.06
CA HIS A 47 -3.45 -5.46 -14.09
C HIS A 47 -1.96 -5.59 -13.79
N PRO A 48 -1.10 -4.66 -14.25
CA PRO A 48 0.31 -4.69 -13.93
C PRO A 48 0.52 -4.09 -12.54
N TYR A 49 1.29 -4.75 -11.69
CA TYR A 49 1.59 -4.23 -10.37
C TYR A 49 2.89 -4.75 -9.79
N ASP A 50 3.42 -3.97 -8.85
CA ASP A 50 4.50 -4.33 -7.95
C ASP A 50 4.06 -4.29 -6.50
N THR A 51 4.66 -5.15 -5.68
CA THR A 51 4.59 -5.05 -4.21
C THR A 51 5.96 -4.71 -3.65
N LEU A 52 6.04 -3.68 -2.82
CA LEU A 52 7.30 -3.21 -2.24
C LEU A 52 7.25 -3.21 -0.71
N ASP A 53 8.37 -3.56 -0.10
CA ASP A 53 8.55 -3.44 1.35
C ASP A 53 8.77 -1.98 1.74
N SER A 54 7.86 -1.42 2.56
CA SER A 54 7.98 -0.08 3.11
C SER A 54 7.50 -0.03 4.56
N ASP A 55 8.34 0.53 5.42
CA ASP A 55 8.09 0.76 6.83
C ASP A 55 7.96 2.26 7.09
N PHE A 56 6.71 2.74 7.11
CA PHE A 56 6.39 4.16 7.35
C PHE A 56 6.79 4.67 8.74
N SER A 57 7.16 3.77 9.67
CA SER A 57 7.75 4.20 10.96
C SER A 57 9.22 4.60 10.84
N LYS A 58 9.89 4.32 9.71
CA LYS A 58 11.32 4.56 9.50
C LYS A 58 11.54 5.49 8.31
N LEU A 59 11.81 6.76 8.59
CA LEU A 59 12.01 7.79 7.56
C LEU A 59 13.07 7.42 6.52
N LEU A 60 14.20 6.82 6.94
CA LEU A 60 15.25 6.38 6.01
C LEU A 60 14.75 5.30 5.04
N ASN A 61 13.90 4.37 5.50
CA ASN A 61 13.31 3.36 4.64
C ASN A 61 12.36 4.01 3.62
N VAL A 62 11.47 4.91 4.08
CA VAL A 62 10.55 5.64 3.20
C VAL A 62 11.31 6.40 2.10
N ARG A 63 12.38 7.12 2.46
CA ARG A 63 13.20 7.86 1.49
C ARG A 63 13.86 6.93 0.46
N LYS A 64 14.38 5.78 0.90
CA LYS A 64 14.99 4.78 -0.01
C LYS A 64 13.96 4.20 -0.98
N VAL A 65 12.78 3.83 -0.50
CA VAL A 65 11.69 3.31 -1.35
C VAL A 65 11.24 4.36 -2.35
N ALA A 66 11.02 5.61 -1.91
CA ALA A 66 10.64 6.70 -2.79
C ALA A 66 11.70 7.01 -3.86
N ALA A 67 12.98 7.02 -3.47
CA ALA A 67 14.09 7.21 -4.42
C ALA A 67 14.11 6.09 -5.48
N SER A 68 13.95 4.83 -5.06
CA SER A 68 13.89 3.70 -5.98
C SER A 68 12.72 3.82 -6.96
N ILE A 69 11.51 4.18 -6.50
CA ILE A 69 10.35 4.40 -7.38
C ILE A 69 10.65 5.53 -8.38
N ASN A 70 11.20 6.66 -7.90
CA ASN A 70 11.53 7.79 -8.76
C ASN A 70 12.57 7.45 -9.83
N THR A 71 13.62 6.70 -9.47
CA THR A 71 14.63 6.21 -10.43
C THR A 71 13.96 5.34 -11.50
N ARG A 72 13.14 4.36 -11.11
CA ARG A 72 12.46 3.45 -12.04
C ARG A 72 11.49 4.19 -12.97
N VAL A 73 10.84 5.26 -12.50
CA VAL A 73 10.01 6.12 -13.34
C VAL A 73 10.86 6.95 -14.30
N ALA A 74 11.98 7.52 -13.83
CA ALA A 74 12.89 8.31 -14.65
C ALA A 74 13.55 7.47 -15.76
N ASP A 75 13.87 6.21 -15.46
CA ASP A 75 14.47 5.25 -16.39
C ASP A 75 13.43 4.62 -17.35
N GLY A 76 12.14 4.90 -17.14
CA GLY A 76 11.04 4.39 -17.97
C GLY A 76 10.61 2.95 -17.66
N GLU A 77 11.16 2.33 -16.61
CA GLU A 77 10.75 1.01 -16.14
C GLU A 77 9.33 1.02 -15.54
N LEU A 78 8.96 2.14 -14.92
CA LEU A 78 7.61 2.40 -14.41
C LEU A 78 6.97 3.57 -15.17
N PRO A 79 5.65 3.54 -15.42
CA PRO A 79 4.96 4.69 -16.01
C PRO A 79 4.96 5.90 -15.06
N PRO A 80 4.72 7.12 -15.58
CA PRO A 80 4.63 8.33 -14.76
C PRO A 80 3.63 8.20 -13.61
N ILE A 81 3.99 8.69 -12.43
CA ILE A 81 3.11 8.66 -11.24
C ILE A 81 1.89 9.56 -11.50
N ARG A 82 0.70 8.97 -11.47
CA ARG A 82 -0.58 9.68 -11.70
C ARG A 82 -1.33 10.00 -10.42
N ALA A 83 -1.14 9.20 -9.39
CA ALA A 83 -1.79 9.36 -8.09
C ALA A 83 -0.93 8.75 -6.98
N LEU A 84 -1.08 9.26 -5.76
CA LEU A 84 -0.49 8.72 -4.55
C LEU A 84 -1.54 8.65 -3.44
N THR A 85 -1.75 7.45 -2.89
CA THR A 85 -2.72 7.22 -1.81
C THR A 85 -2.02 6.81 -0.54
N LEU A 86 -2.10 7.64 0.50
CA LEU A 86 -1.52 7.38 1.82
C LEU A 86 -2.55 6.77 2.77
N ASN A 87 -2.70 5.45 2.71
CA ASN A 87 -3.67 4.71 3.55
C ASN A 87 -3.03 3.97 4.75
N ALA A 88 -1.84 4.40 5.19
CA ALA A 88 -1.09 3.74 6.26
C ALA A 88 -1.28 4.44 7.62
N GLY A 89 -2.51 4.43 8.14
CA GLY A 89 -2.84 4.95 9.48
C GLY A 89 -2.84 3.86 10.54
N TYR A 90 -2.32 4.16 11.73
CA TYR A 90 -2.50 3.35 12.93
C TYR A 90 -3.28 4.17 13.97
N GLN A 91 -4.39 3.64 14.48
CA GLN A 91 -5.09 4.22 15.63
C GLN A 91 -4.50 3.63 16.92
N GLU A 92 -3.90 4.48 17.74
CA GLU A 92 -3.54 4.13 19.12
C GLU A 92 -4.77 4.29 20.01
N HIS A 93 -5.30 3.18 20.55
CA HIS A 93 -6.36 3.22 21.56
C HIS A 93 -5.72 3.22 22.94
N ARG A 94 -5.47 4.39 23.52
CA ARG A 94 -5.01 4.51 24.90
C ARG A 94 -6.20 4.24 25.83
N MET A 95 -6.24 3.08 26.49
CA MET A 95 -7.17 2.89 27.60
C MET A 95 -6.74 3.84 28.74
N LEU A 96 -7.61 4.77 29.10
CA LEU A 96 -7.50 5.50 30.36
C LEU A 96 -7.78 4.49 31.48
N SER A 97 -6.74 3.97 32.12
CA SER A 97 -6.91 3.29 33.41
C SER A 97 -7.38 4.33 34.41
N ASN A 98 -8.62 4.21 34.90
CA ASN A 98 -9.17 5.06 35.95
C ASN A 98 -8.25 5.00 37.18
N TRP A 99 -7.58 6.12 37.46
CA TRP A 99 -6.89 6.35 38.72
C TRP A 99 -7.90 6.92 39.72
N GLY A 100 -8.03 6.24 40.87
CA GLY A 100 -8.40 6.86 42.16
C GLY A 100 -9.90 7.02 42.45
N THR A 101 -10.43 6.07 43.22
CA THR A 101 -11.34 6.41 44.31
C THR A 101 -10.69 5.90 45.59
N THR A 102 -10.14 6.85 46.35
CA THR A 102 -9.85 6.75 47.79
C THR A 102 -11.04 6.28 48.59
#